data_AF-A0AAU5TTY6-F1
#
_entry.id   AF-A0AAU5TTY6-F1
#
_cell.length_a   1.000
_cell.length_b   1.000
_cell.length_c   1.000
_cell.angle_alpha   90.00
_cell.angle_beta   90.00
_cell.angle_gamma   90.00
#
_symmetry.space_group_name_H-M   'P 1'
#
loop_
_entity.id
_entity.type
_entity.pdbx_description
1 polymer ?
#
loop_
_entity_poly.entity_id
_entity_poly.type
_entity_poly.pdbx_seq_one_letter_code
_entity_poly.pdbx_strand_id
1 'polypeptide(L)'
;MSFGDPNNPYGPPPQQPPAAPGYGYPQQPPQQPGIPPQQAYAAPQQPYGAYPQAPAYPGYPGANMVPQSMPGLLVTARVFLYIISAVQIIAGLIYLYVAAFVNDVSDSADSLSSSSDDPFSGIGDIGDAAAGIITGIALFLLALAALSITLGVKFGRGGQGVRITTVIYGALGTIVGLIGLFIGLDTGMASAVILPLLWVVFGAIITAAPVVPSGTAWFARPRY
;
A
#
# COMPACT_ATOMS: atom_id res chain seq x y z
N MET A 1 61.17 -21.06 -19.48
CA MET A 1 61.00 -20.08 -18.39
C MET A 1 59.54 -20.15 -17.98
N SER A 2 59.29 -20.61 -16.76
CA SER A 2 57.96 -20.93 -16.24
C SER A 2 57.16 -19.65 -16.06
N PHE A 3 55.98 -19.59 -16.70
CA PHE A 3 54.99 -18.55 -16.45
C PHE A 3 54.62 -18.59 -14.96
N GLY A 4 54.63 -17.41 -14.34
CA GLY A 4 54.29 -17.24 -12.93
C GLY A 4 52.85 -17.66 -12.65
N ASP A 5 52.69 -18.45 -11.60
CA ASP A 5 51.43 -18.90 -11.03
C ASP A 5 50.54 -17.69 -10.67
N PRO A 6 49.24 -17.66 -11.04
CA PRO A 6 48.33 -16.52 -10.81
C PRO A 6 48.02 -16.19 -9.34
N ASN A 7 48.58 -16.92 -8.37
CA ASN A 7 48.16 -16.86 -6.97
C ASN A 7 49.33 -16.52 -6.03
N ASN A 8 50.08 -15.45 -6.33
CA ASN A 8 51.13 -14.94 -5.46
C ASN A 8 50.63 -13.75 -4.61
N PRO A 9 50.43 -13.90 -3.28
CA PRO A 9 49.85 -12.86 -2.41
C PRO A 9 50.73 -11.62 -2.17
N TYR A 10 51.96 -11.57 -2.70
CA TYR A 10 52.91 -10.46 -2.52
C TYR A 10 53.42 -9.87 -3.86
N GLY A 11 52.60 -9.90 -4.93
CA GLY A 11 52.94 -9.24 -6.19
C GLY A 11 52.91 -7.69 -6.11
N PRO A 12 53.75 -6.97 -6.88
CA PRO A 12 53.74 -5.51 -6.92
C PRO A 12 52.41 -4.98 -7.50
N PRO A 13 51.89 -3.84 -7.02
CA PRO A 13 50.56 -3.35 -7.37
C PRO A 13 50.45 -3.02 -8.87
N PRO A 14 49.31 -3.32 -9.52
CA PRO A 14 49.10 -3.02 -10.93
C PRO A 14 49.05 -1.49 -11.16
N GLN A 15 49.89 -1.02 -12.07
CA GLN A 15 49.94 0.37 -12.52
C GLN A 15 48.63 0.77 -13.21
N GLN A 16 48.01 1.85 -12.74
CA GLN A 16 46.88 2.48 -13.42
C GLN A 16 47.33 3.09 -14.77
N PRO A 17 46.54 2.94 -15.85
CA PRO A 17 46.87 3.55 -17.14
C PRO A 17 46.72 5.08 -17.08
N PRO A 18 47.60 5.85 -17.77
CA PRO A 18 47.58 7.30 -17.76
C PRO A 18 46.32 7.88 -18.42
N ALA A 19 45.79 8.96 -17.82
CA ALA A 19 44.70 9.75 -18.39
C ALA A 19 45.14 10.40 -19.72
N ALA A 20 44.40 10.09 -20.79
CA ALA A 20 44.57 10.72 -22.10
C ALA A 20 43.94 12.14 -22.12
N PRO A 21 44.58 13.10 -22.82
CA PRO A 21 44.17 14.50 -22.84
C PRO A 21 42.95 14.75 -23.73
N GLY A 22 42.11 15.70 -23.29
CA GLY A 22 40.78 16.00 -23.80
C GLY A 22 40.68 16.27 -25.31
N TYR A 23 39.53 15.88 -25.86
CA TYR A 23 39.11 16.17 -27.23
C TYR A 23 37.60 16.41 -27.30
N GLY A 24 37.24 17.59 -27.80
CA GLY A 24 36.06 17.91 -28.61
C GLY A 24 34.68 17.50 -28.13
N TYR A 25 33.92 18.45 -27.58
CA TYR A 25 32.45 18.38 -27.61
C TYR A 25 31.92 19.03 -28.92
N PRO A 26 30.91 18.42 -29.57
CA PRO A 26 30.44 18.84 -30.89
C PRO A 26 29.64 20.15 -30.87
N GLN A 27 29.85 20.92 -31.93
CA GLN A 27 29.11 22.11 -32.35
C GLN A 27 27.59 21.91 -32.32
N GLN A 28 26.91 22.92 -31.76
CA GLN A 28 25.50 23.20 -32.02
C GLN A 28 25.25 23.29 -33.54
N PRO A 29 24.21 22.62 -34.08
CA PRO A 29 23.79 22.87 -35.45
C PRO A 29 23.12 24.25 -35.56
N PRO A 30 23.47 25.06 -36.57
CA PRO A 30 22.89 26.38 -36.77
C PRO A 30 21.40 26.30 -37.17
N GLN A 31 20.61 27.19 -36.58
CA GLN A 31 19.20 27.41 -36.88
C GLN A 31 19.02 27.81 -38.35
N GLN A 32 18.37 26.94 -39.14
CA GLN A 32 17.82 27.30 -40.45
C GLN A 32 16.40 27.86 -40.29
N PRO A 33 16.11 29.08 -40.79
CA PRO A 33 14.77 29.64 -40.79
C PRO A 33 13.92 29.09 -41.92
N GLY A 34 12.73 28.58 -41.58
CA GLY A 34 11.58 28.55 -42.48
C GLY A 34 11.26 27.24 -43.17
N ILE A 35 10.64 26.28 -42.47
CA ILE A 35 9.75 25.25 -43.04
C ILE A 35 8.74 24.85 -41.94
N PRO A 36 7.40 24.87 -42.16
CA PRO A 36 6.41 24.57 -41.14
C PRO A 36 6.20 23.05 -40.97
N PRO A 37 6.34 22.46 -39.77
CA PRO A 37 5.93 21.09 -39.53
C PRO A 37 4.46 21.02 -39.10
N GLN A 38 3.73 20.15 -39.77
CA GLN A 38 2.32 19.82 -39.59
C GLN A 38 2.00 19.33 -38.17
N GLN A 39 0.80 19.69 -37.71
CA GLN A 39 0.18 19.30 -36.45
C GLN A 39 0.16 17.78 -36.26
N ALA A 40 0.91 17.30 -35.27
CA ALA A 40 0.72 15.99 -34.68
C ALA A 40 -0.08 16.16 -33.38
N TYR A 41 -1.22 15.46 -33.33
CA TYR A 41 -2.23 15.50 -32.28
C TYR A 41 -1.66 15.09 -30.91
N ALA A 42 -1.52 16.05 -30.00
CA ALA A 42 -1.04 15.84 -28.64
C ALA A 42 -2.19 15.38 -27.73
N ALA A 43 -2.02 14.21 -27.12
CA ALA A 43 -2.81 13.79 -25.96
C ALA A 43 -2.44 14.65 -24.72
N PRO A 44 -3.38 14.93 -23.80
CA PRO A 44 -3.17 15.91 -22.73
C PRO A 44 -2.17 15.39 -21.70
N GLN A 45 -0.92 15.86 -21.78
CA GLN A 45 0.04 15.77 -20.68
C GLN A 45 -0.37 16.76 -19.59
N GLN A 46 -0.64 16.22 -18.41
CA GLN A 46 -0.91 16.96 -17.18
C GLN A 46 0.32 17.79 -16.78
N PRO A 47 0.17 19.09 -16.42
CA PRO A 47 1.29 19.97 -16.13
C PRO A 47 1.80 19.72 -14.69
N TYR A 48 2.91 19.00 -14.56
CA TYR A 48 3.60 18.86 -13.28
C TYR A 48 4.74 19.88 -13.20
N GLY A 49 4.64 20.76 -12.20
CA GLY A 49 5.39 22.01 -12.06
C GLY A 49 6.91 21.86 -12.09
N ALA A 50 7.52 22.86 -12.75
CA ALA A 50 8.94 23.16 -12.64
C ALA A 50 9.29 23.45 -11.17
N TYR A 51 10.22 22.66 -10.61
CA TYR A 51 10.91 23.01 -9.37
C TYR A 51 12.41 23.21 -9.66
N PRO A 52 13.08 24.10 -8.91
CA PRO A 52 14.44 24.53 -9.22
C PRO A 52 15.40 23.35 -9.04
N GLN A 53 16.27 23.12 -10.03
CA GLN A 53 17.41 22.23 -9.84
C GLN A 53 18.26 22.76 -8.70
N ALA A 54 18.30 22.01 -7.59
CA ALA A 54 19.31 22.21 -6.57
C ALA A 54 20.69 21.83 -7.15
N PRO A 55 21.79 22.50 -6.75
CA PRO A 55 23.10 22.34 -7.37
C PRO A 55 23.58 20.89 -7.28
N ALA A 56 23.85 20.29 -8.44
CA ALA A 56 24.45 18.97 -8.54
C ALA A 56 25.85 19.00 -7.90
N TYR A 57 25.97 18.42 -6.71
CA TYR A 57 27.25 18.25 -6.04
C TYR A 57 28.05 17.13 -6.74
N PRO A 58 29.27 17.38 -7.24
CA PRO A 58 30.06 16.37 -7.94
C PRO A 58 30.60 15.29 -7.00
N GLY A 59 30.37 14.02 -7.36
CA GLY A 59 31.29 12.90 -7.10
C GLY A 59 31.19 12.19 -5.75
N TYR A 60 30.40 11.12 -5.68
CA TYR A 60 30.72 9.94 -4.85
C TYR A 60 30.18 8.65 -5.52
N PRO A 61 31.04 7.72 -5.95
CA PRO A 61 30.63 6.42 -6.47
C PRO A 61 29.97 5.61 -5.33
N GLY A 62 28.65 5.46 -5.39
CA GLY A 62 27.85 4.83 -4.32
C GLY A 62 26.81 5.76 -3.69
N ALA A 63 26.65 6.99 -4.17
CA ALA A 63 25.51 7.84 -3.83
C ALA A 63 24.22 7.20 -4.35
N ASN A 64 23.62 6.35 -3.51
CA ASN A 64 22.35 5.70 -3.75
C ASN A 64 21.33 6.81 -4.03
N MET A 65 20.90 6.95 -5.28
CA MET A 65 19.93 7.96 -5.69
C MET A 65 18.65 7.77 -4.89
N VAL A 66 18.51 8.53 -3.81
CA VAL A 66 17.36 8.41 -2.91
C VAL A 66 16.14 8.89 -3.68
N PRO A 67 15.07 8.08 -3.85
CA PRO A 67 13.94 8.46 -4.67
C PRO A 67 13.33 9.78 -4.19
N GLN A 68 13.37 10.81 -5.05
CA GLN A 68 12.82 12.14 -4.76
C GLN A 68 11.29 12.13 -4.75
N SER A 69 10.68 11.25 -5.54
CA SER A 69 9.23 11.02 -5.61
C SER A 69 8.88 9.61 -5.17
N MET A 70 7.65 9.42 -4.66
CA MET A 70 7.17 8.09 -4.30
C MET A 70 7.16 7.15 -5.50
N PRO A 71 7.72 5.92 -5.38
CA PRO A 71 7.52 4.87 -6.37
C PRO A 71 6.02 4.63 -6.62
N GLY A 72 5.62 4.48 -7.89
CA GLY A 72 4.21 4.34 -8.27
C GLY A 72 3.49 3.19 -7.56
N LEU A 73 4.18 2.07 -7.31
CA LEU A 73 3.65 0.94 -6.57
C LEU A 73 3.24 1.31 -5.12
N LEU A 74 4.01 2.20 -4.47
CA LEU A 74 3.68 2.71 -3.14
C LEU A 74 2.50 3.67 -3.17
N VAL A 75 2.33 4.43 -4.25
CA VAL A 75 1.15 5.27 -4.46
C VAL A 75 -0.09 4.38 -4.61
N THR A 76 -0.02 3.31 -5.39
CA THR A 76 -1.12 2.35 -5.54
C THR A 76 -1.49 1.70 -4.20
N ALA A 77 -0.50 1.23 -3.44
CA ALA A 77 -0.75 0.67 -2.10
C ALA A 77 -1.42 1.69 -1.16
N ARG A 78 -1.02 2.96 -1.24
CA ARG A 78 -1.64 4.06 -0.49
C ARG A 78 -3.12 4.24 -0.86
N VAL A 79 -3.44 4.20 -2.15
CA VAL A 79 -4.82 4.31 -2.64
C VAL A 79 -5.65 3.12 -2.16
N PHE A 80 -5.12 1.89 -2.22
CA PHE A 80 -5.84 0.71 -1.73
C PHE A 80 -6.13 0.76 -0.24
N LEU A 81 -5.21 1.29 0.58
CA LEU A 81 -5.48 1.51 2.01
C LEU A 81 -6.70 2.43 2.22
N TYR A 82 -6.83 3.50 1.43
CA TYR A 82 -8.00 4.38 1.53
C TYR A 82 -9.29 3.70 1.04
N ILE A 83 -9.23 2.93 -0.05
CA ILE A 83 -10.40 2.21 -0.55
C ILE A 83 -10.88 1.18 0.48
N ILE A 84 -9.95 0.41 1.06
CA ILE A 84 -10.26 -0.56 2.12
C ILE A 84 -10.88 0.16 3.33
N SER A 85 -10.33 1.31 3.73
CA SER A 85 -10.89 2.09 4.84
C SER A 85 -12.31 2.56 4.57
N ALA A 86 -12.61 3.01 3.35
CA ALA A 86 -13.95 3.46 2.99
C ALA A 86 -14.95 2.30 3.06
N VAL A 87 -14.58 1.14 2.54
CA VAL A 87 -15.40 -0.08 2.61
C VAL A 87 -15.59 -0.53 4.07
N GLN A 88 -14.54 -0.50 4.89
CA GLN A 88 -14.61 -0.86 6.31
C GLN A 88 -15.48 0.10 7.12
N ILE A 89 -15.45 1.41 6.81
CA ILE A 89 -16.35 2.39 7.43
C ILE A 89 -17.79 2.10 7.08
N ILE A 90 -18.09 1.89 5.79
CA ILE A 90 -19.45 1.58 5.33
C ILE A 90 -19.93 0.29 6.00
N ALA A 91 -19.12 -0.78 6.00
CA ALA A 91 -19.45 -2.03 6.66
C ALA A 91 -19.66 -1.85 8.17
N GLY A 92 -18.78 -1.11 8.85
CA GLY A 92 -18.89 -0.82 10.28
C GLY A 92 -20.17 -0.06 10.62
N LEU A 93 -20.56 0.92 9.81
CA LEU A 93 -21.83 1.64 9.98
C LEU A 93 -23.04 0.75 9.74
N ILE A 94 -23.00 -0.14 8.74
CA ILE A 94 -24.06 -1.12 8.51
C ILE A 94 -24.19 -2.06 9.71
N TYR A 95 -23.07 -2.56 10.26
CA TYR A 95 -23.11 -3.42 11.44
C TYR A 95 -23.62 -2.70 12.68
N LEU A 96 -23.28 -1.43 12.89
CA LEU A 96 -23.87 -0.62 13.98
C LEU A 96 -25.37 -0.44 13.81
N TYR A 97 -25.84 -0.21 12.58
CA TYR A 97 -27.27 -0.11 12.30
C TYR A 97 -28.00 -1.43 12.57
N VAL A 98 -27.44 -2.55 12.11
CA VAL A 98 -27.99 -3.89 12.38
C VAL A 98 -28.00 -4.19 13.87
N ALA A 99 -26.94 -3.86 14.60
CA ALA A 99 -26.89 -4.06 16.05
C ALA A 99 -27.96 -3.25 16.79
N ALA A 100 -28.14 -1.97 16.42
CA ALA A 100 -29.20 -1.13 16.99
C ALA A 100 -30.60 -1.70 16.70
N PHE A 101 -30.83 -2.16 15.47
CA PHE A 101 -32.09 -2.80 15.10
C PHE A 101 -32.35 -4.09 15.88
N VAL A 102 -31.32 -4.95 16.07
CA VAL A 102 -31.46 -6.18 16.86
C VAL A 102 -31.78 -5.84 18.32
N ASN A 103 -31.13 -4.84 18.91
CA ASN A 103 -31.39 -4.40 20.28
C ASN A 103 -32.84 -3.89 20.44
N ASP A 104 -33.31 -3.03 19.53
CA ASP A 104 -34.68 -2.50 19.57
C ASP A 104 -35.74 -3.63 19.48
N VAL A 105 -35.46 -4.67 18.69
CA VAL A 105 -36.34 -5.84 18.55
C VAL A 105 -36.32 -6.71 19.81
N SER A 106 -35.16 -6.93 20.42
CA SER A 106 -35.02 -7.64 21.70
C SER A 106 -35.79 -6.92 22.81
N ASP A 107 -35.56 -5.62 22.98
CA ASP A 107 -36.23 -4.78 23.98
C ASP A 107 -37.76 -4.84 23.82
N SER A 108 -38.23 -4.81 22.56
CA SER A 108 -39.66 -4.93 22.25
C SER A 108 -40.22 -6.32 22.58
N ALA A 109 -39.46 -7.38 22.34
CA ALA A 109 -39.86 -8.75 22.66
C ALA A 109 -39.95 -8.97 24.18
N ASP A 110 -38.99 -8.43 24.94
CA ASP A 110 -38.99 -8.51 26.40
C ASP A 110 -40.15 -7.72 27.01
N SER A 111 -40.50 -6.56 26.44
CA SER A 111 -41.66 -5.78 26.89
C SER A 111 -43.01 -6.49 26.72
N LEU A 112 -43.09 -7.44 25.79
CA LEU A 112 -44.27 -8.28 25.54
C LEU A 112 -44.26 -9.57 26.37
N SER A 113 -43.09 -9.95 26.90
CA SER A 113 -42.88 -11.11 27.78
C SER A 113 -43.18 -10.74 29.23
N SER A 114 -44.47 -10.63 29.57
CA SER A 114 -44.94 -10.21 30.91
C SER A 114 -44.88 -11.29 32.00
N SER A 115 -44.29 -12.46 31.73
CA SER A 115 -44.34 -13.62 32.63
C SER A 115 -42.94 -14.11 32.99
N SER A 116 -42.65 -14.35 34.27
CA SER A 116 -41.36 -14.88 34.74
C SER A 116 -41.04 -16.31 34.26
N ASP A 117 -42.02 -17.00 33.67
CA ASP A 117 -41.91 -18.35 33.08
C ASP A 117 -42.17 -18.34 31.55
N ASP A 118 -41.96 -17.20 30.87
CA ASP A 118 -42.19 -17.14 29.42
C ASP A 118 -41.07 -17.87 28.64
N PRO A 119 -41.40 -18.87 27.80
CA PRO A 119 -40.43 -19.61 26.98
C PRO A 119 -39.72 -18.73 25.94
N PHE A 120 -40.14 -17.48 25.77
CA PHE A 120 -39.58 -16.51 24.84
C PHE A 120 -38.58 -15.52 25.47
N SER A 121 -38.44 -15.50 26.80
CA SER A 121 -37.43 -14.68 27.50
C SER A 121 -36.00 -14.99 27.07
N GLY A 122 -35.71 -16.26 26.74
CA GLY A 122 -34.43 -16.65 26.17
C GLY A 122 -34.15 -16.06 24.77
N ILE A 123 -35.16 -15.59 24.04
CA ILE A 123 -34.97 -14.94 22.73
C ILE A 123 -34.47 -13.50 22.89
N GLY A 124 -34.98 -12.76 23.89
CA GLY A 124 -34.50 -11.42 24.25
C GLY A 124 -33.03 -11.44 24.69
N ASP A 125 -32.69 -12.33 25.62
CA ASP A 125 -31.31 -12.54 26.10
C ASP A 125 -30.33 -12.88 24.96
N ILE A 126 -30.74 -13.73 24.02
CA ILE A 126 -29.92 -14.08 22.84
C ILE A 126 -29.79 -12.86 21.91
N GLY A 127 -30.85 -12.08 21.74
CA GLY A 127 -30.86 -10.89 20.91
C GLY A 127 -29.92 -9.81 21.43
N ASP A 128 -29.95 -9.54 22.74
CA ASP A 128 -29.05 -8.58 23.39
C ASP A 128 -27.59 -9.02 23.36
N ALA A 129 -27.33 -10.31 23.63
CA ALA A 129 -25.99 -10.87 23.50
C ALA A 129 -25.49 -10.77 22.05
N ALA A 130 -26.35 -11.04 21.07
CA ALA A 130 -26.02 -10.91 19.65
C ALA A 130 -25.76 -9.44 19.27
N ALA A 131 -26.58 -8.49 19.72
CA ALA A 131 -26.40 -7.06 19.48
C ALA A 131 -25.07 -6.56 20.05
N GLY A 132 -24.69 -7.02 21.25
CA GLY A 132 -23.39 -6.74 21.87
C GLY A 132 -22.21 -7.26 21.04
N ILE A 133 -22.28 -8.51 20.56
CA ILE A 133 -21.24 -9.11 19.72
C ILE A 133 -21.12 -8.36 18.38
N ILE A 134 -22.24 -8.06 17.73
CA ILE A 134 -22.26 -7.34 16.45
C ILE A 134 -21.69 -5.93 16.62
N THR A 135 -22.05 -5.23 17.70
CA THR A 135 -21.48 -3.92 18.05
C THR A 135 -19.96 -4.01 18.24
N GLY A 136 -19.48 -5.04 18.95
CA GLY A 136 -18.05 -5.29 19.13
C GLY A 136 -17.30 -5.47 17.80
N ILE A 137 -17.87 -6.26 16.88
CA ILE A 137 -17.32 -6.46 15.53
C ILE A 137 -17.32 -5.14 14.75
N ALA A 138 -18.39 -4.35 14.84
CA ALA A 138 -18.50 -3.07 14.16
C ALA A 138 -17.40 -2.09 14.62
N LEU A 139 -17.18 -1.95 15.93
CA LEU A 139 -16.13 -1.11 16.49
C LEU A 139 -14.74 -1.60 16.09
N PHE A 140 -14.52 -2.91 16.05
CA PHE A 140 -13.26 -3.49 15.59
C PHE A 140 -12.99 -3.15 14.11
N LEU A 141 -14.00 -3.25 13.24
CA LEU A 141 -13.87 -2.87 11.83
C LEU A 141 -13.58 -1.37 11.67
N LEU A 142 -14.24 -0.51 12.45
CA LEU A 142 -13.97 0.93 12.45
C LEU A 142 -12.57 1.26 12.95
N ALA A 143 -12.06 0.51 13.94
CA ALA A 143 -10.67 0.66 14.40
C ALA A 143 -9.67 0.26 13.31
N LEU A 144 -9.92 -0.83 12.57
CA LEU A 144 -9.11 -1.20 11.39
C LEU A 144 -9.20 -0.16 10.26
N ALA A 145 -10.35 0.48 10.10
CA ALA A 145 -10.52 1.56 9.13
C ALA A 145 -9.72 2.80 9.53
N ALA A 146 -9.75 3.19 10.81
CA ALA A 146 -8.92 4.27 11.32
C ALA A 146 -7.42 3.95 11.13
N LEU A 147 -7.02 2.71 11.39
CA LEU A 147 -5.65 2.26 11.19
C LEU A 147 -5.24 2.36 9.71
N SER A 148 -6.06 1.88 8.77
CA SER A 148 -5.74 1.97 7.34
C SER A 148 -5.63 3.42 6.83
N ILE A 149 -6.50 4.33 7.32
CA ILE A 149 -6.38 5.77 7.01
C ILE A 149 -5.07 6.33 7.55
N THR A 150 -4.72 6.04 8.81
CA THR A 150 -3.48 6.56 9.40
C THR A 150 -2.23 6.05 8.67
N LEU A 151 -2.23 4.80 8.22
CA LEU A 151 -1.17 4.24 7.38
C LEU A 151 -1.12 4.94 6.01
N GLY A 152 -2.27 5.13 5.36
CA GLY A 152 -2.38 5.87 4.11
C GLY A 152 -1.82 7.28 4.23
N VAL A 153 -2.15 8.03 5.28
CA VAL A 153 -1.62 9.39 5.50
C VAL A 153 -0.11 9.35 5.77
N LYS A 154 0.35 8.45 6.63
CA LYS A 154 1.76 8.35 7.03
C LYS A 154 2.67 7.73 5.96
N PHE A 155 2.11 7.02 4.97
CA PHE A 155 2.84 6.52 3.81
C PHE A 155 3.64 7.64 3.13
N GLY A 156 3.02 8.83 3.04
CA GLY A 156 3.60 10.09 2.53
C GLY A 156 4.96 10.46 3.13
N ARG A 157 5.11 10.21 4.44
CA ARG A 157 6.26 10.67 5.22
C ARG A 157 7.42 9.66 5.23
N GLY A 158 7.19 8.43 4.76
CA GLY A 158 8.26 7.46 4.50
C GLY A 158 8.91 6.85 5.75
N GLY A 159 8.16 6.65 6.84
CA GLY A 159 8.54 6.00 8.10
C GLY A 159 8.93 4.51 8.01
N GLN A 160 10.02 4.05 8.67
CA GLN A 160 10.29 2.60 8.82
C GLN A 160 9.20 1.91 9.63
N GLY A 161 8.70 2.54 10.70
CA GLY A 161 7.55 2.02 11.45
C GLY A 161 6.31 1.86 10.55
N VAL A 162 6.04 2.84 9.69
CA VAL A 162 4.89 2.81 8.76
C VAL A 162 5.03 1.67 7.75
N ARG A 163 6.24 1.45 7.23
CA ARG A 163 6.55 0.31 6.34
C ARG A 163 6.18 -1.01 7.01
N ILE A 164 6.72 -1.26 8.20
CA ILE A 164 6.53 -2.53 8.92
C ILE A 164 5.06 -2.71 9.28
N THR A 165 4.40 -1.70 9.85
CA THR A 165 2.98 -1.79 10.21
C THR A 165 2.10 -2.05 8.99
N THR A 166 2.44 -1.50 7.82
CA THR A 166 1.66 -1.74 6.60
C THR A 166 1.87 -3.14 6.04
N VAL A 167 3.09 -3.69 6.13
CA VAL A 167 3.35 -5.09 5.79
C VAL A 167 2.54 -6.02 6.69
N ILE A 168 2.54 -5.77 8.00
CA ILE A 168 1.76 -6.58 8.96
C ILE A 168 0.26 -6.46 8.69
N TYR A 169 -0.24 -5.22 8.53
CA TYR A 169 -1.65 -4.97 8.25
C TYR A 169 -2.11 -5.65 6.95
N GLY A 170 -1.34 -5.47 5.86
CA GLY A 170 -1.61 -6.10 4.57
C GLY A 170 -1.57 -7.62 4.65
N ALA A 171 -0.59 -8.20 5.35
CA ALA A 171 -0.45 -9.64 5.50
C ALA A 171 -1.63 -10.25 6.26
N LEU A 172 -2.01 -9.66 7.40
CA LEU A 172 -3.18 -10.08 8.17
C LEU A 172 -4.47 -9.96 7.34
N GLY A 173 -4.65 -8.84 6.64
CA GLY A 173 -5.78 -8.64 5.73
C GLY A 173 -5.82 -9.67 4.61
N THR A 174 -4.67 -10.04 4.05
CA THR A 174 -4.55 -11.06 2.99
C THR A 174 -4.93 -12.44 3.51
N ILE A 175 -4.50 -12.80 4.73
CA ILE A 175 -4.86 -14.08 5.36
C ILE A 175 -6.39 -14.17 5.55
N VAL A 176 -7.01 -13.12 6.08
CA VAL A 176 -8.47 -13.06 6.24
C VAL A 176 -9.17 -13.18 4.88
N GLY A 177 -8.66 -12.50 3.85
CA GLY A 177 -9.16 -12.62 2.48
C GLY A 177 -9.05 -14.03 1.91
N LEU A 178 -7.93 -14.71 2.15
CA LEU A 178 -7.69 -16.07 1.69
C LEU A 178 -8.65 -17.05 2.35
N ILE A 179 -8.89 -16.91 3.66
CA ILE A 179 -9.90 -17.71 4.37
C ILE A 179 -11.28 -17.50 3.73
N GLY A 180 -11.67 -16.23 3.50
CA GLY A 180 -12.92 -15.91 2.81
C GLY A 180 -12.98 -16.47 1.38
N LEU A 181 -11.86 -16.52 0.68
CA LEU A 181 -11.77 -17.08 -0.68
C LEU A 181 -11.97 -18.59 -0.68
N PHE A 182 -11.36 -19.34 0.24
CA PHE A 182 -11.58 -20.78 0.36
C PHE A 182 -13.04 -21.10 0.68
N ILE A 183 -13.65 -20.37 1.63
CA ILE A 183 -15.08 -20.50 1.94
C ILE A 183 -15.93 -20.22 0.69
N GLY A 184 -15.62 -19.15 -0.05
CA GLY A 184 -16.33 -18.80 -1.28
C GLY A 184 -16.21 -19.87 -2.36
N LEU A 185 -15.02 -20.46 -2.55
CA LEU A 185 -14.78 -21.53 -3.51
C LEU A 185 -15.60 -22.79 -3.18
N ASP A 186 -15.74 -23.13 -1.89
CA ASP A 186 -16.52 -24.29 -1.45
C ASP A 186 -18.02 -24.14 -1.69
N THR A 187 -18.54 -22.90 -1.73
CA THR A 187 -19.98 -22.65 -1.99
C THR A 187 -20.38 -22.80 -3.46
N GLY A 188 -19.42 -22.88 -4.39
CA GLY A 188 -19.69 -22.97 -5.83
C GLY A 188 -20.32 -21.73 -6.48
N MET A 189 -20.55 -20.65 -5.71
CA MET A 189 -21.12 -19.39 -6.21
C MET A 189 -20.03 -18.44 -6.67
N ALA A 190 -20.08 -18.01 -7.94
CA ALA A 190 -19.11 -17.06 -8.49
C ALA A 190 -19.08 -15.72 -7.73
N SER A 191 -20.24 -15.23 -7.28
CA SER A 191 -20.34 -14.01 -6.47
C SER A 191 -19.62 -14.10 -5.13
N ALA A 192 -19.59 -15.30 -4.52
CA ALA A 192 -18.89 -15.55 -3.26
C ALA A 192 -17.36 -15.59 -3.42
N VAL A 193 -16.85 -15.76 -4.64
CA VAL A 193 -15.41 -15.81 -4.95
C VAL A 193 -14.85 -14.44 -5.33
N ILE A 194 -15.63 -13.61 -6.03
CA ILE A 194 -15.15 -12.34 -6.60
C ILE A 194 -14.69 -11.35 -5.51
N LEU A 195 -15.49 -11.14 -4.47
CA LEU A 195 -15.17 -10.17 -3.41
C LEU A 195 -13.94 -10.59 -2.58
N PRO A 196 -13.83 -11.85 -2.10
CA PRO A 196 -12.62 -12.30 -1.42
C PRO A 196 -11.38 -12.29 -2.30
N LEU A 197 -11.49 -12.64 -3.58
CA LEU A 197 -10.36 -12.57 -4.51
C LEU A 197 -9.84 -11.15 -4.65
N LEU A 198 -10.74 -10.18 -4.85
CA LEU A 198 -10.36 -8.76 -4.93
C LEU A 198 -9.69 -8.30 -3.63
N TRP A 199 -10.23 -8.70 -2.48
CA TRP A 199 -9.63 -8.42 -1.18
C TRP A 199 -8.20 -8.97 -1.05
N VAL A 200 -7.98 -10.23 -1.46
CA VAL A 200 -6.66 -10.87 -1.47
C VAL A 200 -5.69 -10.12 -2.37
N VAL A 201 -6.11 -9.72 -3.56
CA VAL A 201 -5.27 -8.94 -4.50
C VAL A 201 -4.85 -7.61 -3.88
N PHE A 202 -5.78 -6.89 -3.24
CA PHE A 202 -5.46 -5.62 -2.57
C PHE A 202 -4.49 -5.83 -1.42
N GLY A 203 -4.75 -6.81 -0.55
CA GLY A 203 -3.87 -7.16 0.57
C GLY A 203 -2.46 -7.55 0.11
N ALA A 204 -2.35 -8.36 -0.95
CA ALA A 204 -1.07 -8.78 -1.51
C ALA A 204 -0.26 -7.59 -2.03
N ILE A 205 -0.90 -6.65 -2.75
CA ILE A 205 -0.23 -5.45 -3.27
C ILE A 205 0.21 -4.53 -2.14
N ILE A 206 -0.63 -4.32 -1.12
CA ILE A 206 -0.28 -3.51 0.07
C ILE A 206 0.90 -4.11 0.83
N THR A 207 1.00 -5.44 0.88
CA THR A 207 2.10 -6.16 1.55
C THR A 207 3.38 -6.15 0.72
N ALA A 208 3.27 -6.30 -0.60
CA ALA A 208 4.41 -6.36 -1.52
C ALA A 208 5.04 -4.99 -1.80
N ALA A 209 4.23 -3.93 -1.88
CA ALA A 209 4.71 -2.60 -2.26
C ALA A 209 5.81 -2.00 -1.36
N PRO A 210 5.81 -2.21 -0.04
CA PRO A 210 6.85 -1.71 0.85
C PRO A 210 8.11 -2.59 0.91
N VAL A 211 8.06 -3.82 0.39
CA VAL A 211 9.19 -4.78 0.46
C VAL A 211 10.03 -4.84 -0.81
N VAL A 212 9.51 -4.34 -1.94
CA VAL A 212 10.29 -4.22 -3.18
C VAL A 212 11.44 -3.21 -3.04
N PRO A 213 12.54 -3.33 -3.81
CA PRO A 213 13.72 -2.48 -3.67
C PRO A 213 13.44 -0.97 -3.77
N SER A 214 12.50 -0.57 -4.63
CA SER A 214 12.07 0.83 -4.75
C SER A 214 11.32 1.32 -3.50
N GLY A 215 10.48 0.44 -2.92
CA GLY A 215 9.76 0.71 -1.69
C GLY A 215 10.68 0.80 -0.48
N THR A 216 11.63 -0.13 -0.35
CA THR A 216 12.62 -0.10 0.74
C THR A 216 13.49 1.15 0.67
N ALA A 217 13.94 1.55 -0.53
CA ALA A 217 14.70 2.78 -0.75
C ALA A 217 13.91 4.03 -0.34
N TRP A 218 12.60 4.08 -0.62
CA TRP A 218 11.73 5.18 -0.20
C TRP A 218 11.64 5.32 1.33
N PHE A 219 11.46 4.21 2.04
CA PHE A 219 11.34 4.22 3.51
C PHE A 219 12.68 4.37 4.23
N ALA A 220 13.79 4.07 3.57
CA ALA A 220 15.16 4.21 4.08
C ALA A 220 15.76 5.61 3.87
N ARG A 221 15.05 6.53 3.22
CA ARG A 221 15.56 7.88 2.96
C ARG A 221 15.85 8.64 4.27
N PRO A 222 16.92 9.46 4.31
CA PRO A 222 17.16 10.39 5.40
C PRO A 222 15.98 11.35 5.56
N ARG A 223 15.64 11.68 6.81
CA ARG A 223 14.60 12.66 7.14
C ARG A 223 15.28 13.75 7.96
N TYR A 224 15.50 14.90 7.35
CA TYR A 224 16.00 16.11 8.00
C TYR A 224 14.84 17.09 8.15
#